data_AF-A0A947FE08-F1
#
_entry.id   AF-A0A947FE08-F1
#
_cell.length_a   1.000
_cell.length_b   1.000
_cell.length_c   1.000
_cell.angle_alpha   90.00
_cell.angle_beta   90.00
_cell.angle_gamma   90.00
#
_symmetry.space_group_name_H-M   'P 1'
#
loop_
_entity.id
_entity.type
_entity.pdbx_description
1 polymer ?
#
loop_
_entity_poly.entity_id
_entity_poly.type
_entity_poly.pdbx_seq_one_letter_code
_entity_poly.pdbx_strand_id
1 'polypeptide(L)'
;IEWWDREVAKSLLGQRATREIGKAELQTKCSELIAVFHEDRLPDDFSDIYPPDTIETPSNMARQIQWVEGGQRWIERAKKARWQSRGQRSRWLEESPTSVSKLEKFDRTLEEEWRDRFEDRQAEYREEQKSAVAAGKELLNWSYYDAPNDVPTIQPGWQSLYLIRGTYQDMANDFTVGWHPEFETLKESEHDDSESSD
;
A
#
# COMPACT_ATOMS: atom_id res chain seq x y z
N ILE A 1 -3.65 -33.72 -3.05
CA ILE A 1 -3.68 -34.64 -1.88
C ILE A 1 -2.75 -34.00 -0.86
N GLU A 2 -3.34 -33.42 0.18
CA GLU A 2 -2.60 -32.75 1.26
C GLU A 2 -1.64 -33.73 1.96
N TRP A 3 -0.58 -33.21 2.59
CA TRP A 3 0.46 -34.05 3.21
C TRP A 3 -0.13 -35.10 4.16
N TRP A 4 -1.13 -34.69 4.97
CA TRP A 4 -1.82 -35.56 5.91
C TRP A 4 -2.50 -36.76 5.22
N ASP A 5 -3.30 -36.51 4.19
CA ASP A 5 -4.03 -37.54 3.45
C ASP A 5 -3.08 -38.56 2.84
N ARG A 6 -1.95 -38.09 2.33
CA ARG A 6 -0.91 -38.95 1.74
C ARG A 6 -0.28 -39.86 2.79
N GLU A 7 0.06 -39.35 3.96
CA GLU A 7 0.70 -40.14 5.01
C GLU A 7 -0.27 -41.12 5.69
N VAL A 8 -1.55 -40.73 5.83
CA VAL A 8 -2.62 -41.65 6.27
C VAL A 8 -2.82 -42.77 5.25
N ALA A 9 -2.90 -42.47 3.95
CA ALA A 9 -3.05 -43.48 2.91
C ALA A 9 -1.88 -44.47 2.88
N LYS A 10 -0.63 -43.98 2.96
CA LYS A 10 0.55 -44.85 3.03
C LYS A 10 0.57 -45.75 4.26
N SER A 11 0.11 -45.24 5.41
CA SER A 11 -0.05 -46.04 6.63
C SER A 11 -1.08 -47.17 6.43
N LEU A 12 -2.25 -46.85 5.88
CA LEU A 12 -3.33 -47.82 5.66
C LEU A 12 -2.98 -48.87 4.60
N LEU A 13 -2.22 -48.49 3.57
CA LEU A 13 -1.76 -49.37 2.49
C LEU A 13 -0.51 -50.20 2.87
N GLY A 14 0.00 -50.09 4.10
CA GLY A 14 1.18 -50.83 4.56
C GLY A 14 2.48 -50.42 3.85
N GLN A 15 2.51 -49.23 3.26
CA GLN A 15 3.67 -48.69 2.53
C GLN A 15 4.66 -47.96 3.46
N ARG A 16 4.40 -47.96 4.76
CA ARG A 16 5.29 -47.45 5.81
C ARG A 16 5.89 -48.59 6.61
N ALA A 17 7.13 -48.41 7.06
CA ALA A 17 7.80 -49.35 7.97
C ALA A 17 7.07 -49.47 9.31
N THR A 18 6.48 -48.39 9.81
CA THR A 18 5.60 -48.35 10.98
C THR A 18 4.24 -47.77 10.60
N ARG A 19 3.16 -48.38 11.10
CA ARG A 19 1.79 -47.94 10.80
C ARG A 19 1.42 -46.62 11.48
N GLU A 20 2.15 -46.24 12.53
CA GLU A 20 1.87 -45.05 13.32
C GLU A 20 2.50 -43.79 12.71
N ILE A 21 1.81 -42.65 12.81
CA ILE A 21 2.37 -41.32 12.54
C ILE A 21 2.92 -40.80 13.86
N GLY A 22 4.24 -40.64 13.95
CA GLY A 22 4.90 -40.24 15.19
C GLY A 22 4.65 -38.77 15.53
N LYS A 23 4.60 -38.45 16.83
CA LYS A 23 4.50 -37.06 17.32
C LYS A 23 5.57 -36.15 16.72
N ALA A 24 6.82 -36.63 16.63
CA ALA A 24 7.93 -35.87 16.08
C ALA A 24 7.72 -35.52 14.59
N GLU A 25 7.13 -36.42 13.81
CA GLU A 25 6.82 -36.18 12.39
C GLU A 25 5.77 -35.06 12.24
N LEU A 26 4.71 -35.13 13.05
CA LEU A 26 3.69 -34.08 13.13
C LEU A 26 4.29 -32.75 13.55
N GLN A 27 5.14 -32.75 14.59
CA GLN A 27 5.81 -31.52 15.05
C GLN A 27 6.69 -30.91 13.97
N THR A 28 7.48 -31.72 13.23
CA THR A 28 8.27 -31.23 12.11
C THR A 28 7.38 -30.60 11.04
N LYS A 29 6.26 -31.22 10.69
CA LYS A 29 5.34 -30.66 9.69
C LYS A 29 4.60 -29.42 10.16
N CYS A 30 4.22 -29.36 11.43
CA CYS A 30 3.72 -28.12 12.01
C CYS A 30 4.78 -27.01 11.94
N SER A 31 6.04 -27.29 12.28
CA SER A 31 7.12 -26.31 12.20
C SER A 31 7.41 -25.87 10.76
N GLU A 32 7.40 -26.78 9.79
CA GLU A 32 7.52 -26.45 8.36
C GLU A 32 6.37 -25.54 7.90
N LEU A 33 5.13 -25.88 8.23
CA LEU A 33 3.97 -25.04 7.89
C LEU A 33 4.06 -23.67 8.56
N ILE A 34 4.42 -23.62 9.85
CA ILE A 34 4.64 -22.37 10.60
C ILE A 34 5.71 -21.53 9.92
N ALA A 35 6.82 -22.11 9.48
CA ALA A 35 7.87 -21.40 8.76
C ALA A 35 7.37 -20.81 7.43
N VAL A 36 6.62 -21.59 6.63
CA VAL A 36 5.99 -21.10 5.39
C VAL A 36 4.99 -19.97 5.67
N PHE A 37 4.17 -20.09 6.72
CA PHE A 37 3.24 -19.03 7.11
C PHE A 37 3.96 -17.79 7.66
N HIS A 38 5.10 -17.94 8.32
CA HIS A 38 5.91 -16.83 8.80
C HIS A 38 6.64 -16.11 7.66
N GLU A 39 7.19 -16.83 6.69
CA GLU A 39 7.81 -16.24 5.50
C GLU A 39 6.81 -15.46 4.63
N ASP A 40 5.53 -15.84 4.68
CA ASP A 40 4.49 -15.18 3.89
C ASP A 40 3.77 -14.05 4.65
N ARG A 41 4.04 -13.84 5.94
CA ARG A 41 3.40 -12.79 6.74
C ARG A 41 4.19 -11.48 6.68
N LEU A 42 3.48 -10.38 6.49
CA LEU A 42 4.04 -9.02 6.51
C LEU A 42 3.89 -8.42 7.92
N PRO A 43 4.96 -8.36 8.75
CA PRO A 43 4.89 -7.78 10.09
C PRO A 43 4.63 -6.26 10.04
N ASP A 44 4.03 -5.72 11.10
CA ASP A 44 3.91 -4.28 11.31
C ASP A 44 5.06 -3.80 12.19
N ASP A 45 5.99 -3.05 11.60
CA ASP A 45 7.20 -2.55 12.24
C ASP A 45 7.19 -1.04 12.43
N PHE A 46 6.26 -0.32 11.80
CA PHE A 46 6.30 1.15 11.72
C PHE A 46 5.10 1.87 12.34
N SER A 47 4.10 1.14 12.82
CA SER A 47 2.94 1.71 13.55
C SER A 47 3.35 2.56 14.75
N ASP A 48 4.28 2.06 15.57
CA ASP A 48 4.75 2.71 16.80
C ASP A 48 5.98 3.61 16.59
N ILE A 49 6.50 3.70 15.37
CA ILE A 49 7.68 4.50 15.05
C ILE A 49 7.27 5.87 14.53
N TYR A 50 7.78 6.92 15.19
CA TYR A 50 7.61 8.29 14.73
C TYR A 50 8.76 8.69 13.81
N PRO A 51 8.47 9.41 12.71
CA PRO A 51 9.54 9.95 11.86
C PRO A 51 10.40 10.94 12.65
N PRO A 52 11.71 11.02 12.38
CA PRO A 52 12.55 12.08 12.91
C PRO A 52 12.16 13.45 12.34
N ASP A 53 12.39 14.53 13.08
CA ASP A 53 12.03 15.90 12.64
C ASP A 53 12.72 16.32 11.33
N THR A 54 13.82 15.65 10.97
CA THR A 54 14.67 15.96 9.82
C THR A 54 14.24 15.24 8.53
N ILE A 55 13.10 14.55 8.49
CA ILE A 55 12.67 13.89 7.25
C ILE A 55 12.46 14.92 6.14
N GLU A 56 12.90 14.62 4.92
CA GLU A 56 12.71 15.51 3.78
C GLU A 56 11.24 15.54 3.35
N THR A 57 10.82 16.67 2.78
CA THR A 57 9.49 16.81 2.19
C THR A 57 9.59 16.50 0.69
N PRO A 58 8.94 15.43 0.19
CA PRO A 58 8.94 15.12 -1.23
C PRO A 58 8.28 16.24 -2.04
N SER A 59 8.95 16.67 -3.12
CA SER A 59 8.57 17.85 -3.89
C SER A 59 7.19 17.70 -4.55
N ASN A 60 6.97 16.62 -5.29
CA ASN A 60 5.74 16.42 -6.06
C ASN A 60 4.53 16.18 -5.16
N MET A 61 4.70 15.40 -4.09
CA MET A 61 3.66 15.21 -3.07
C MET A 61 3.21 16.56 -2.48
N ALA A 62 4.17 17.42 -2.10
CA ALA A 62 3.85 18.74 -1.55
C ALA A 62 3.17 19.65 -2.59
N ARG A 63 3.61 19.62 -3.86
CA ARG A 63 2.98 20.35 -4.97
C ARG A 63 1.53 19.93 -5.18
N GLN A 64 1.26 18.63 -5.24
CA GLN A 64 -0.10 18.10 -5.39
C GLN A 64 -1.02 18.59 -4.26
N ILE A 65 -0.52 18.63 -3.01
CA ILE A 65 -1.27 19.17 -1.86
C ILE A 65 -1.49 20.68 -2.01
N GLN A 66 -0.53 21.42 -2.58
CA GLN A 66 -0.65 22.86 -2.83
C GLN A 66 -1.68 23.17 -3.92
N TRP A 67 -1.74 22.40 -5.01
CA TRP A 67 -2.74 22.55 -6.08
C TRP A 67 -4.17 22.46 -5.56
N VAL A 68 -4.40 21.65 -4.53
CA VAL A 68 -5.69 21.53 -3.85
C VAL A 68 -5.73 22.33 -2.55
N GLU A 69 -4.86 23.31 -2.33
CA GLU A 69 -4.82 24.18 -1.15
C GLU A 69 -4.91 23.46 0.21
N GLY A 70 -4.29 22.28 0.37
CA GLY A 70 -4.30 21.53 1.63
C GLY A 70 -3.49 22.22 2.75
N GLY A 71 -2.55 23.09 2.40
CA GLY A 71 -1.72 23.84 3.35
C GLY A 71 -0.73 22.98 4.16
N GLN A 72 0.05 23.63 5.03
CA GLN A 72 1.17 22.97 5.73
C GLN A 72 0.75 21.79 6.60
N ARG A 73 -0.43 21.86 7.24
CA ARG A 73 -0.93 20.76 8.08
C ARG A 73 -1.13 19.46 7.29
N TRP A 74 -1.57 19.56 6.04
CA TRP A 74 -1.70 18.40 5.16
C TRP A 74 -0.35 17.86 4.73
N ILE A 75 0.59 18.76 4.41
CA ILE A 75 1.97 18.38 4.09
C ILE A 75 2.58 17.54 5.22
N GLU A 76 2.51 18.00 6.48
CA GLU A 76 3.05 17.24 7.62
C GLU A 76 2.39 15.87 7.81
N ARG A 77 1.06 15.78 7.63
CA ARG A 77 0.33 14.50 7.72
C ARG A 77 0.77 13.53 6.63
N ALA A 78 0.86 14.00 5.39
CA ALA A 78 1.27 13.21 4.24
C ALA A 78 2.72 12.74 4.40
N LYS A 79 3.60 13.65 4.83
CA LYS A 79 5.01 13.40 5.12
C LYS A 79 5.20 12.27 6.14
N LYS A 80 4.49 12.34 7.28
CA LYS A 80 4.51 11.29 8.31
C LYS A 80 4.03 9.95 7.77
N ALA A 81 2.85 9.92 7.15
CA ALA A 81 2.26 8.67 6.66
C ALA A 81 3.14 8.01 5.58
N ARG A 82 3.65 8.82 4.64
CA ARG A 82 4.55 8.34 3.58
C ARG A 82 5.85 7.78 4.15
N TRP A 83 6.45 8.44 5.14
CA TRP A 83 7.67 7.94 5.77
C TRP A 83 7.44 6.56 6.40
N GLN A 84 6.36 6.40 7.17
CA GLN A 84 6.02 5.11 7.80
C GLN A 84 5.74 4.03 6.74
N SER A 85 4.94 4.34 5.72
CA SER A 85 4.62 3.39 4.64
C SER A 85 5.87 2.97 3.86
N ARG A 86 6.72 3.92 3.44
CA ARG A 86 7.97 3.60 2.73
C ARG A 86 8.92 2.78 3.58
N GLY A 87 9.10 3.14 4.85
CA GLY A 87 9.93 2.37 5.78
C GLY A 87 9.44 0.92 5.92
N GLN A 88 8.14 0.75 6.10
CA GLN A 88 7.54 -0.59 6.19
C GLN A 88 7.74 -1.41 4.91
N ARG A 89 7.49 -0.78 3.75
CA ARG A 89 7.60 -1.43 2.45
C ARG A 89 9.05 -1.81 2.13
N SER A 90 10.00 -0.91 2.38
CA SER A 90 11.43 -1.20 2.22
C SER A 90 11.85 -2.41 3.07
N ARG A 91 11.43 -2.45 4.34
CA ARG A 91 11.75 -3.57 5.22
C ARG A 91 11.18 -4.91 4.71
N TRP A 92 9.94 -4.92 4.23
CA TRP A 92 9.36 -6.13 3.64
C TRP A 92 10.06 -6.59 2.37
N LEU A 93 10.53 -5.65 1.53
CA LEU A 93 11.26 -5.96 0.31
C LEU A 93 12.66 -6.51 0.61
N GLU A 94 13.30 -6.06 1.69
CA GLU A 94 14.60 -6.56 2.15
C GLU A 94 14.49 -7.96 2.77
N GLU A 95 13.41 -8.21 3.52
CA GLU A 95 13.24 -9.45 4.31
C GLU A 95 12.64 -10.62 3.52
N SER A 96 11.82 -10.37 2.47
CA SER A 96 11.18 -11.46 1.72
C SER A 96 10.91 -11.12 0.24
N PRO A 97 11.39 -11.96 -0.71
CA PRO A 97 11.07 -11.80 -2.13
C PRO A 97 9.57 -11.95 -2.46
N THR A 98 8.80 -12.69 -1.65
CA THR A 98 7.36 -12.87 -1.89
C THR A 98 6.58 -11.57 -1.67
N SER A 99 7.11 -10.65 -0.85
CA SER A 99 6.55 -9.32 -0.57
C SER A 99 6.36 -8.49 -1.84
N VAL A 100 7.25 -8.62 -2.83
CA VAL A 100 7.19 -7.86 -4.08
C VAL A 100 5.83 -8.04 -4.76
N SER A 101 5.44 -9.29 -5.02
CA SER A 101 4.18 -9.60 -5.70
C SER A 101 2.94 -9.16 -4.92
N LYS A 102 3.00 -9.18 -3.58
CA LYS A 102 1.90 -8.71 -2.70
C LYS A 102 1.77 -7.21 -2.77
N LEU A 103 2.89 -6.49 -2.72
CA LEU A 103 2.94 -5.03 -2.82
C LEU A 103 2.47 -4.55 -4.19
N GLU A 104 2.91 -5.17 -5.28
CA GLU A 104 2.45 -4.84 -6.63
C GLU A 104 0.95 -5.04 -6.81
N LYS A 105 0.40 -6.15 -6.28
CA LYS A 105 -1.05 -6.40 -6.31
C LYS A 105 -1.82 -5.36 -5.48
N PHE A 106 -1.28 -5.02 -4.31
CA PHE A 106 -1.87 -4.03 -3.42
C PHE A 106 -1.85 -2.63 -4.04
N ASP A 107 -0.75 -2.24 -4.67
CA ASP A 107 -0.61 -0.95 -5.35
C ASP A 107 -1.59 -0.82 -6.51
N ARG A 108 -1.75 -1.88 -7.33
CA ARG A 108 -2.78 -1.89 -8.38
C ARG A 108 -4.19 -1.72 -7.82
N THR A 109 -4.49 -2.37 -6.70
CA THR A 109 -5.81 -2.24 -6.05
C THR A 109 -6.05 -0.80 -5.57
N LEU A 110 -5.03 -0.16 -5.00
CA LEU A 110 -5.12 1.23 -4.55
C LEU A 110 -5.31 2.20 -5.72
N GLU A 111 -4.60 1.96 -6.82
CA GLU A 111 -4.72 2.77 -8.04
C GLU A 111 -6.12 2.63 -8.67
N GLU A 112 -6.66 1.41 -8.75
CA GLU A 112 -8.03 1.15 -9.23
C GLU A 112 -9.07 1.89 -8.37
N GLU A 113 -8.99 1.77 -7.03
CA GLU A 113 -9.91 2.45 -6.11
C GLU A 113 -9.83 3.98 -6.17
N TRP A 114 -8.64 4.52 -6.45
CA TRP A 114 -8.45 5.94 -6.69
C TRP A 114 -9.04 6.37 -8.03
N ARG A 115 -8.85 5.58 -9.09
CA ARG A 115 -9.23 5.91 -10.46
C ARG A 115 -10.72 6.18 -10.60
N ASP A 116 -11.56 5.29 -10.08
CA ASP A 116 -13.02 5.44 -10.15
C ASP A 116 -13.46 6.77 -9.50
N ARG A 117 -12.90 7.09 -8.33
CA ARG A 117 -13.20 8.34 -7.60
C ARG A 117 -12.62 9.57 -8.28
N PHE A 118 -11.45 9.45 -8.89
CA PHE A 118 -10.83 10.52 -9.64
C PHE A 118 -11.68 10.88 -10.87
N GLU A 119 -12.15 9.88 -11.62
CA GLU A 119 -13.02 10.06 -12.78
C GLU A 119 -14.33 10.77 -12.39
N ASP A 120 -14.95 10.38 -11.28
CA ASP A 120 -16.13 11.05 -10.73
C ASP A 120 -15.86 12.54 -10.43
N ARG A 121 -14.75 12.83 -9.74
CA ARG A 121 -14.36 14.22 -9.39
C ARG A 121 -14.00 15.04 -10.63
N GLN A 122 -13.43 14.39 -11.64
CA GLN A 122 -13.14 15.03 -12.92
C GLN A 122 -14.42 15.35 -13.69
N ALA A 123 -15.43 14.48 -13.66
CA ALA A 123 -16.74 14.75 -14.24
C ALA A 123 -17.45 15.91 -13.53
N GLU A 124 -17.50 15.90 -12.19
CA GLU A 124 -18.10 16.99 -11.39
C GLU A 124 -17.45 18.35 -11.68
N TYR A 125 -16.13 18.38 -11.88
CA TYR A 125 -15.41 19.59 -12.27
C TYR A 125 -15.77 20.05 -13.69
N ARG A 126 -15.77 19.14 -14.68
CA ARG A 126 -16.11 19.46 -16.08
C ARG A 126 -17.55 19.95 -16.24
N GLU A 127 -18.46 19.45 -15.40
CA GLU A 127 -19.86 19.88 -15.36
C GLU A 127 -20.07 21.15 -14.51
N GLU A 128 -18.98 21.81 -14.08
CA GLU A 128 -18.99 23.04 -13.27
C GLU A 128 -19.75 22.90 -11.93
N GLN A 129 -19.98 21.66 -11.46
CA GLN A 129 -20.66 21.41 -10.19
C GLN A 129 -19.78 21.77 -9.00
N LYS A 130 -18.45 21.66 -9.16
CA LYS A 130 -17.45 21.97 -8.15
C LYS A 130 -16.23 22.66 -8.79
N SER A 131 -15.56 23.49 -8.01
CA SER A 131 -14.23 23.99 -8.40
C SER A 131 -13.20 22.86 -8.34
N ALA A 132 -12.14 22.95 -9.14
CA ALA A 132 -11.08 21.95 -9.17
C ALA A 132 -10.42 21.74 -7.79
N VAL A 133 -10.23 22.82 -7.03
CA VAL A 133 -9.74 22.78 -5.65
C VAL A 133 -10.69 22.00 -4.74
N ALA A 134 -11.99 22.24 -4.82
CA ALA A 134 -12.97 21.55 -3.96
C ALA A 134 -13.01 20.06 -4.27
N ALA A 135 -13.10 19.70 -5.56
CA ALA A 135 -13.08 18.31 -6.02
C ALA A 135 -11.79 17.59 -5.59
N GLY A 136 -10.63 18.24 -5.72
CA GLY A 136 -9.36 17.65 -5.32
C GLY A 136 -9.15 17.56 -3.81
N LYS A 137 -9.65 18.52 -3.01
CA LYS A 137 -9.65 18.42 -1.55
C LYS A 137 -10.46 17.23 -1.07
N GLU A 138 -11.60 16.94 -1.69
CA GLU A 138 -12.40 15.78 -1.34
C GLU A 138 -11.65 14.46 -1.60
N LEU A 139 -10.96 14.35 -2.74
CA LEU A 139 -10.18 13.16 -3.06
C LEU A 139 -8.97 12.99 -2.12
N LEU A 140 -8.28 14.09 -1.81
CA LEU A 140 -7.20 14.09 -0.81
C LEU A 140 -7.72 13.68 0.58
N ASN A 141 -8.86 14.22 1.01
CA ASN A 141 -9.49 13.85 2.28
C ASN A 141 -9.84 12.35 2.30
N TRP A 142 -10.47 11.86 1.25
CA TRP A 142 -10.84 10.44 1.11
C TRP A 142 -9.62 9.53 1.26
N SER A 143 -8.53 9.81 0.54
CA SER A 143 -7.31 8.97 0.58
C SER A 143 -6.72 8.82 2.00
N TYR A 144 -6.99 9.79 2.88
CA TYR A 144 -6.49 9.78 4.25
C TYR A 144 -7.49 9.23 5.28
N TYR A 145 -8.75 9.64 5.20
CA TYR A 145 -9.75 9.36 6.23
C TYR A 145 -10.57 8.11 5.94
N ASP A 146 -10.93 7.88 4.69
CA ASP A 146 -11.94 6.90 4.31
C ASP A 146 -11.31 5.68 3.63
N ALA A 147 -10.35 5.90 2.73
CA ALA A 147 -9.68 4.83 1.98
C ALA A 147 -9.08 3.71 2.88
N PRO A 148 -8.51 4.00 4.07
CA PRO A 148 -8.04 2.94 4.97
C PRO A 148 -9.12 1.95 5.45
N ASN A 149 -10.40 2.33 5.35
CA ASN A 149 -11.55 1.49 5.71
C ASN A 149 -12.28 0.94 4.47
N ASP A 150 -12.22 1.64 3.34
CA ASP A 150 -12.90 1.26 2.10
C ASP A 150 -12.09 0.24 1.28
N VAL A 151 -10.76 0.35 1.30
CA VAL A 151 -9.89 -0.45 0.43
C VAL A 151 -9.49 -1.77 1.10
N PRO A 152 -9.48 -2.91 0.38
CA PRO A 152 -8.98 -4.17 0.91
C PRO A 152 -7.55 -4.06 1.47
N THR A 153 -7.35 -4.58 2.67
CA THR A 153 -6.04 -4.60 3.33
C THR A 153 -5.04 -5.50 2.60
N ILE A 154 -3.75 -5.16 2.67
CA ILE A 154 -2.66 -5.95 2.04
C ILE A 154 -2.61 -7.42 2.50
N GLN A 155 -3.01 -7.68 3.73
CA GLN A 155 -3.14 -9.03 4.27
C GLN A 155 -4.24 -9.09 5.35
N PRO A 156 -4.81 -10.28 5.61
CA PRO A 156 -5.78 -10.45 6.69
C PRO A 156 -5.23 -9.98 8.05
N GLY A 157 -6.04 -9.20 8.78
CA GLY A 157 -5.70 -8.71 10.12
C GLY A 157 -4.76 -7.51 10.15
N TRP A 158 -4.41 -6.92 9.01
CA TRP A 158 -3.73 -5.63 8.99
C TRP A 158 -4.66 -4.51 9.47
N GLN A 159 -4.24 -3.73 10.46
CA GLN A 159 -5.04 -2.64 11.05
C GLN A 159 -4.39 -1.26 10.91
N SER A 160 -3.15 -1.22 10.41
CA SER A 160 -2.35 -0.01 10.38
C SER A 160 -2.69 0.88 9.20
N LEU A 161 -3.37 1.99 9.50
CA LEU A 161 -3.88 2.93 8.51
C LEU A 161 -2.78 3.69 7.76
N TYR A 162 -1.57 3.79 8.36
CA TYR A 162 -0.47 4.54 7.75
C TYR A 162 -0.03 3.95 6.41
N LEU A 163 -0.23 2.64 6.20
CA LEU A 163 0.19 1.98 4.97
C LEU A 163 -0.57 2.55 3.78
N ILE A 164 -1.90 2.49 3.79
CA ILE A 164 -2.76 3.05 2.73
C ILE A 164 -2.53 4.55 2.59
N ARG A 165 -2.59 5.28 3.71
CA ARG A 165 -2.38 6.74 3.74
C ARG A 165 -1.05 7.12 3.10
N GLY A 166 0.02 6.42 3.43
CA GLY A 166 1.36 6.73 2.96
C GLY A 166 1.60 6.28 1.53
N THR A 167 1.05 5.13 1.11
CA THR A 167 1.20 4.63 -0.27
C THR A 167 0.55 5.58 -1.26
N TYR A 168 -0.63 6.11 -0.97
CA TYR A 168 -1.25 7.14 -1.81
C TYR A 168 -0.39 8.40 -1.97
N GLN A 169 0.30 8.82 -0.91
CA GLN A 169 1.20 9.98 -0.96
C GLN A 169 2.50 9.68 -1.70
N ASP A 170 2.97 8.43 -1.67
CA ASP A 170 4.11 8.00 -2.49
C ASP A 170 3.73 7.93 -3.98
N MET A 171 2.57 7.36 -4.31
CA MET A 171 2.04 7.35 -5.68
C MET A 171 1.78 8.78 -6.20
N ALA A 172 1.34 9.70 -5.34
CA ALA A 172 1.17 11.10 -5.70
C ALA A 172 2.50 11.81 -5.94
N ASN A 173 3.54 11.42 -5.20
CA ASN A 173 4.90 11.89 -5.46
C ASN A 173 5.41 11.41 -6.84
N ASP A 174 5.07 10.19 -7.21
CA ASP A 174 5.51 9.56 -8.45
C ASP A 174 4.56 9.85 -9.63
N PHE A 175 3.57 10.75 -9.42
CA PHE A 175 2.52 11.10 -10.39
C PHE A 175 1.76 9.90 -10.99
N THR A 176 1.72 8.78 -10.28
CA THR A 176 0.87 7.63 -10.65
C THR A 176 -0.58 7.88 -10.27
N VAL A 177 -0.80 8.66 -9.21
CA VAL A 177 -2.12 9.18 -8.82
C VAL A 177 -2.03 10.69 -8.61
N GLY A 178 -3.18 11.36 -8.60
CA GLY A 178 -3.23 12.78 -8.28
C GLY A 178 -4.53 13.27 -7.66
N TRP A 179 -4.46 14.46 -7.05
CA TRP A 179 -5.59 15.04 -6.33
C TRP A 179 -6.37 16.04 -7.17
N HIS A 180 -5.67 16.88 -7.93
CA HIS A 180 -6.32 17.88 -8.78
C HIS A 180 -6.96 17.21 -10.01
N PRO A 181 -8.21 17.52 -10.40
CA PRO A 181 -8.87 16.93 -11.57
C PRO A 181 -8.09 17.07 -12.90
N GLU A 182 -7.19 18.04 -12.95
CA GLU A 182 -6.32 18.35 -14.09
C GLU A 182 -4.83 18.12 -13.75
N PHE A 183 -4.50 17.27 -12.77
CA PHE A 183 -3.10 17.06 -12.36
C PHE A 183 -2.20 16.57 -13.52
N GLU A 184 -2.77 15.85 -14.48
CA GLU A 184 -2.08 15.41 -15.70
C GLU A 184 -1.61 16.59 -16.56
N THR A 185 -2.40 17.67 -16.64
CA THR A 185 -1.98 18.88 -17.35
C THR A 185 -0.99 19.69 -16.51
N LEU A 186 -1.19 19.74 -15.20
CA LEU A 186 -0.30 20.46 -14.28
C LEU A 186 1.10 19.83 -14.19
N LYS A 187 1.22 18.50 -14.36
CA LYS A 187 2.53 17.83 -14.37
C LYS A 187 3.31 18.14 -15.66
N GLU A 188 2.62 18.28 -16.79
CA GLU A 188 3.23 18.55 -18.10
C GLU A 188 3.75 19.98 -18.19
N SER A 189 2.99 20.97 -17.73
CA SER A 189 3.43 22.37 -17.72
C SER A 189 4.71 22.61 -16.93
N GLU A 190 4.95 21.81 -15.89
CA GLU A 190 6.13 21.93 -15.04
C GLU A 190 7.36 21.23 -15.64
N HIS A 191 7.18 20.26 -16.53
CA HIS A 191 8.29 19.62 -17.24
C HIS A 191 8.92 20.60 -18.24
N ASP A 192 8.09 21.35 -18.97
CA ASP A 192 8.52 22.36 -19.93
C ASP A 192 9.24 23.56 -19.26
N ASP A 193 8.83 23.96 -18.05
CA ASP A 193 9.51 25.03 -17.28
C ASP A 193 10.89 24.58 -16.74
N SER A 194 11.07 23.28 -16.50
CA SER A 194 12.35 22.71 -16.06
C SER A 194 13.37 22.54 -17.19
N GLU A 195 12.94 22.24 -18.41
CA GLU A 195 13.83 22.14 -19.59
C GLU A 195 14.16 23.49 -20.23
N SER A 196 13.38 24.55 -19.95
CA SER A 196 13.64 25.90 -20.46
C SER A 196 14.57 26.75 -19.57
N SER A 197 14.97 26.21 -18.40
CA SER A 197 15.81 26.88 -17.41
C SER A 197 17.25 26.34 -17.31
N ASP A 198 17.60 25.33 -18.13
CA ASP A 198 18.97 24.79 -18.32
C ASP A 198 19.57 25.27 -19.67
#